data_AF-A0A2M7NXG6-F1
#
_entry.id   AF-A0A2M7NXG6-F1
#
_cell.length_a   1.000
_cell.length_b   1.000
_cell.length_c   1.000
_cell.angle_alpha   90.00
_cell.angle_beta   90.00
_cell.angle_gamma   90.00
#
_symmetry.space_group_name_H-M   'P 1'
#
loop_
_entity.id
_entity.type
_entity.pdbx_description
1 polymer ?
#
loop_
_entity_poly.entity_id
_entity_poly.type
_entity_poly.pdbx_seq_one_letter_code
_entity_poly.pdbx_strand_id
1 'polypeptide(L)' 'KYAPAMTAVKGADALMLLTEWEEFAKADMKKVKSLMRVPALIDGRNLYDPAKM' A
#
# COMPACT_ATOMS: atom_id res chain seq x y z
N LYS A 1 19.01 -8.86 4.23
CA LYS A 1 17.70 -9.05 4.90
C LYS A 1 16.87 -7.82 4.64
N TYR A 2 15.71 -7.95 3.99
CA TYR A 2 14.76 -6.85 3.82
C TYR A 2 13.67 -6.94 4.91
N ALA A 3 13.10 -5.80 5.27
CA ALA A 3 11.94 -5.75 6.15
C ALA A 3 10.68 -6.20 5.39
N PRO A 4 9.70 -6.85 6.04
CA PRO A 4 8.44 -7.20 5.38
C PRO A 4 7.69 -5.95 4.91
N ALA A 5 7.05 -5.99 3.74
CA ALA A 5 6.35 -4.84 3.15
C ALA A 5 5.35 -4.16 4.11
N MET A 6 4.60 -4.95 4.89
CA MET A 6 3.61 -4.44 5.85
C MET A 6 4.20 -3.61 7.00
N THR A 7 5.51 -3.71 7.25
CA THR A 7 6.16 -2.86 8.26
C THR A 7 6.37 -1.44 7.76
N ALA A 8 6.48 -1.24 6.43
CA ALA A 8 6.70 0.08 5.84
C ALA A 8 5.51 1.03 5.99
N VAL A 9 4.29 0.49 6.12
CA VAL A 9 3.05 1.28 6.21
C VAL A 9 2.70 1.70 7.64
N LYS A 10 3.35 1.12 8.66
CA LYS A 10 3.05 1.40 10.06
C LYS A 10 3.38 2.85 10.42
N GLY A 11 2.35 3.63 10.74
CA GLY A 11 2.47 5.05 11.11
C GLY A 11 2.83 5.97 9.94
N ALA A 12 2.86 5.48 8.71
CA ALA A 12 3.15 6.28 7.53
C ALA A 12 2.00 7.24 7.21
N ASP A 13 2.32 8.41 6.64
CA ASP A 13 1.33 9.37 6.13
C ASP A 13 0.92 9.11 4.69
N ALA A 14 1.80 8.44 3.93
CA ALA A 14 1.57 8.14 2.53
C ALA A 14 2.24 6.81 2.16
N LEU A 15 1.58 6.06 1.28
CA LEU A 15 2.12 4.88 0.62
C LEU A 15 2.23 5.19 -0.86
N MET A 16 3.42 4.99 -1.44
CA MET A 16 3.68 5.20 -2.86
C MET A 16 4.06 3.89 -3.52
N LEU A 17 3.24 3.46 -4.48
CA LEU A 17 3.46 2.23 -5.22
C LEU A 17 4.27 2.54 -6.49
N LEU A 18 5.52 2.06 -6.52
CA LEU A 18 6.47 2.33 -7.61
C LEU A 18 6.74 1.13 -8.52
N THR A 19 6.34 -0.06 -8.08
CA THR A 19 6.56 -1.33 -8.79
C THR A 19 5.32 -2.21 -8.62
N GLU A 20 5.01 -2.98 -9.66
CA GLU A 20 3.77 -3.75 -9.83
C GLU A 20 3.89 -5.20 -9.35
N TRP A 21 4.56 -5.43 -8.23
CA TRP A 21 4.71 -6.79 -7.69
C TRP A 21 3.35 -7.40 -7.35
N GLU A 22 3.19 -8.68 -7.66
CA GLU A 22 1.94 -9.43 -7.42
C GLU A 22 1.54 -9.43 -5.94
N GLU A 23 2.50 -9.37 -5.03
CA GLU A 23 2.24 -9.25 -3.58
C GLU A 23 1.46 -7.99 -3.22
N PHE A 24 1.68 -6.88 -3.94
CA PHE A 24 0.96 -5.62 -3.73
C PHE A 24 -0.44 -5.71 -4.34
N ALA A 25 -0.58 -6.34 -5.50
CA ALA A 25 -1.89 -6.55 -6.12
C ALA A 25 -2.84 -7.37 -5.22
N LYS A 26 -2.28 -8.28 -4.43
CA LYS A 26 -3.00 -9.14 -3.48
C LYS A 26 -3.03 -8.60 -2.04
N ALA A 27 -2.48 -7.41 -1.79
CA ALA A 27 -2.41 -6.84 -0.46
C ALA A 27 -3.82 -6.52 0.09
N ASP A 28 -4.02 -6.79 1.38
CA ASP A 28 -5.23 -6.35 2.08
C ASP A 28 -5.17 -4.85 2.34
N MET A 29 -5.75 -4.07 1.42
CA MET A 29 -5.74 -2.61 1.50
C MET A 29 -6.52 -2.06 2.70
N LYS A 30 -7.48 -2.81 3.26
CA LYS A 30 -8.14 -2.40 4.51
C LYS A 30 -7.16 -2.45 5.67
N LYS A 31 -6.38 -3.53 5.75
CA LYS A 31 -5.32 -3.67 6.74
C LYS A 31 -4.22 -2.62 6.56
N VAL A 32 -3.79 -2.37 5.32
CA VAL A 32 -2.80 -1.33 5.01
C VAL A 32 -3.27 0.03 5.53
N LYS A 33 -4.48 0.47 5.16
CA LYS A 33 -5.06 1.75 5.61
C LYS A 33 -5.16 1.82 7.13
N SER A 34 -5.49 0.72 7.81
CA SER A 34 -5.60 0.67 9.28
C SER A 34 -4.28 0.88 10.03
N LEU A 35 -3.15 0.60 9.37
CA LEU A 35 -1.82 0.72 9.96
C LEU A 35 -1.18 2.09 9.73
N MET A 36 -1.71 2.87 8.78
CA MET A 36 -1.20 4.18 8.41
C MET A 36 -1.72 5.27 9.36
N ARG A 37 -0.94 6.33 9.55
CA ARG A 37 -1.38 7.54 10.27
C ARG A 37 -2.35 8.35 9.42
N VAL A 38 -2.02 8.52 8.15
CA VAL A 38 -2.89 9.11 7.13
C VAL A 38 -2.96 8.11 5.98
N PRO A 39 -4.14 7.62 5.57
CA PRO A 39 -4.25 6.56 4.56
C PRO A 39 -4.17 7.11 3.13
N ALA A 40 -3.17 7.94 2.83
CA ALA A 40 -2.95 8.46 1.47
C ALA A 40 -2.21 7.42 0.61
N LEU A 41 -2.85 6.94 -0.45
CA LEU A 41 -2.23 6.05 -1.43
C LEU A 41 -1.93 6.82 -2.73
N ILE A 42 -0.69 6.73 -3.19
CA ILE A 42 -0.25 7.20 -4.50
C ILE A 42 0.14 5.96 -5.32
N ASP A 43 -0.72 5.60 -6.26
CA ASP A 43 -0.48 4.47 -7.15
C ASP A 43 0.16 4.94 -8.46
N GLY A 44 1.49 4.83 -8.56
CA GLY A 44 2.24 5.19 -9.75
C GLY A 44 2.26 4.12 -10.84
N ARG A 45 1.63 2.96 -10.61
CA ARG A 45 1.59 1.82 -11.54
C ARG A 45 0.19 1.50 -12.04
N ASN A 46 -0.83 2.21 -11.54
CA ASN A 46 -2.23 1.97 -11.84
C ASN A 46 -2.65 0.51 -11.53
N LEU A 47 -2.19 -0.01 -10.39
CA LEU A 47 -2.41 -1.38 -9.94
C LEU A 47 -3.79 -1.56 -9.31
N TYR A 48 -4.31 -0.54 -8.63
CA TYR A 48 -5.62 -0.59 -7.96
C TYR A 48 -6.70 0.15 -8.76
N ASP A 49 -7.90 -0.41 -8.76
CA ASP A 49 -9.10 0.24 -9.28
C ASP A 49 -9.67 1.21 -8.23
N PRO A 50 -9.69 2.54 -8.49
CA PRO A 50 -10.21 3.52 -7.53
C PRO A 50 -11.68 3.27 -7.13
N ALA A 51 -12.48 2.64 -8.00
CA ALA A 51 -13.89 2.34 -7.71
C ALA A 51 -14.07 1.16 -6.75
N LYS A 52 -13.03 0.34 -6.54
CA LYS A 52 -13.06 -0.86 -5.66
C LYS A 52 -12.33 -0.66 -4.33
N MET A 53 -11.77 0.52 -4.10
CA MET A 53 -10.86 0.83 -2.99
C MET A 53 -11.52 1.50 -1.79
#